data_AF-A0AAQ1JNZ2-F1
#
_entry.id   AF-A0AAQ1JNZ2-F1
#
_cell.length_a   1.000
_cell.length_b   1.000
_cell.length_c   1.000
_cell.angle_alpha   90.00
_cell.angle_beta   90.00
_cell.angle_gamma   90.00
#
_symmetry.space_group_name_H-M   'P 1'
#
loop_
_entity.id
_entity.type
_entity.pdbx_description
1 polymer ?
#
loop_
_entity_poly.entity_id
_entity_poly.type
_entity_poly.pdbx_seq_one_letter_code
_entity_poly.pdbx_strand_id
1 'polypeptide(L)'
;MSCWATLGVEPYSDLRTIKRAYARLLKDVHPEERPAEFMALREAYERASVMSAREAARTGPREPEPGPAPAEQLEAAAASPDVHEPDPALLEALRVQREQEQEEADARQRFNLRMQALADAFIEVLDDPQRRADPAIWQALLSTPELSNLDIRLRHGANLLPAVIDLLEAPEQSLLPPGVLVLLDDSFHWTQDQNINWPVSEESMQRLCLLVGAAHRSIASAPPRTGWGWFFSSMFRPDGRLSRTEFSTGMTLLLPAAFLVAFAMAILLPQQLRDAVIIVIWLVAVYAVVIALIKRIRDSGTNIYIALVLGIAFPVMNLLYIFANSRDPVSTPGNPRARFVDPYVMAAHSLFRSGFRYGIQQRVRRFFLSMKPSLAWSLILLPVAVAGLLTLATLLGAKFF
;
A
#
# COMPACT_ATOMS: atom_id res chain seq x y z
N MET A 1 39.45 44.83 -13.60
CA MET A 1 40.64 44.80 -12.72
C MET A 1 41.31 43.44 -12.84
N SER A 2 42.64 43.37 -12.76
CA SER A 2 43.34 42.09 -12.79
C SER A 2 43.05 41.30 -11.50
N CYS A 3 42.90 39.97 -11.60
CA CYS A 3 42.64 39.11 -10.44
C CYS A 3 43.68 39.31 -9.31
N TRP A 4 44.92 39.61 -9.67
CA TRP A 4 46.02 39.93 -8.76
C TRP A 4 45.81 41.23 -7.98
N ALA A 5 45.30 42.28 -8.64
CA ALA A 5 45.00 43.56 -7.99
C ALA A 5 43.83 43.45 -7.01
N THR A 6 42.80 42.65 -7.34
CA THR A 6 41.66 42.38 -6.45
C THR A 6 42.08 41.64 -5.18
N LEU A 7 43.08 40.76 -5.28
CA LEU A 7 43.62 39.99 -4.15
C LEU A 7 44.79 40.70 -3.42
N GLY A 8 45.31 41.80 -3.97
CA GLY A 8 46.45 42.53 -3.41
C GLY A 8 47.77 41.75 -3.45
N VAL A 9 47.96 40.87 -4.44
CA VAL A 9 49.15 40.01 -4.59
C VAL A 9 49.88 40.30 -5.89
N GLU A 10 51.18 40.00 -5.94
CA GLU A 10 51.99 40.15 -7.14
C GLU A 10 51.60 39.11 -8.21
N PRO A 11 51.64 39.44 -9.52
CA PRO A 11 51.30 38.50 -10.58
C PRO A 11 52.13 37.21 -10.52
N TYR A 12 51.48 36.06 -10.74
CA TYR A 12 52.12 34.73 -10.73
C TYR A 12 52.70 34.29 -9.38
N SER A 13 52.21 34.88 -8.28
CA SER A 13 52.54 34.42 -6.93
C SER A 13 52.20 32.93 -6.72
N ASP A 14 52.95 32.28 -5.82
CA ASP A 14 52.72 30.89 -5.43
C ASP A 14 51.32 30.70 -4.81
N LEU A 15 50.76 29.50 -4.97
CA LEU A 15 49.40 29.14 -4.56
C LEU A 15 49.17 29.37 -3.05
N ARG A 16 50.23 29.24 -2.23
CA ARG A 16 50.18 29.52 -0.78
C ARG A 16 49.94 31.01 -0.48
N THR A 17 50.58 31.90 -1.24
CA THR A 17 50.41 33.36 -1.11
C THR A 17 49.02 33.80 -1.53
N ILE A 18 48.49 33.23 -2.61
CA ILE A 18 47.12 33.48 -3.10
C ILE A 18 46.07 33.07 -2.06
N LYS A 19 46.22 31.87 -1.46
CA LYS A 19 45.31 31.37 -0.41
C LYS A 19 45.34 32.23 0.86
N ARG A 20 46.52 32.70 1.27
CA ARG A 20 46.67 33.56 2.44
C ARG A 20 46.02 34.94 2.23
N ALA A 21 46.18 35.51 1.04
CA ALA A 21 45.55 36.79 0.68
C ALA A 21 44.02 36.68 0.63
N TYR A 22 43.49 35.61 0.01
CA TYR A 22 42.07 35.32 -0.01
C TYR A 22 41.49 35.15 1.40
N ALA A 23 42.14 34.35 2.26
CA ALA A 23 41.68 34.13 3.64
C ALA A 23 41.71 35.40 4.51
N ARG A 24 42.59 36.36 4.21
CA ARG A 24 42.60 37.67 4.88
C ARG A 24 41.40 38.52 4.45
N LEU A 25 41.14 38.61 3.14
CA LEU A 25 40.04 39.40 2.59
C LEU A 25 38.66 38.81 2.90
N LEU A 26 38.57 37.48 3.03
CA LEU A 26 37.35 36.76 3.38
C LEU A 26 36.85 37.10 4.79
N LYS A 27 37.74 37.49 5.71
CA LYS A 27 37.36 37.87 7.07
C LYS A 27 36.58 39.19 7.13
N ASP A 28 36.80 40.06 6.14
CA ASP A 28 36.17 41.37 6.07
C ASP A 28 34.87 41.33 5.23
N VAL A 29 34.74 40.37 4.30
CA VAL A 29 33.60 40.26 3.38
C VAL A 29 32.63 39.17 3.83
N HIS A 30 31.57 39.58 4.54
CA HIS A 30 30.48 38.69 4.95
C HIS A 30 29.53 38.37 3.77
N PRO A 31 29.27 37.08 3.45
CA PRO A 31 28.44 36.68 2.31
C PRO A 31 27.00 37.19 2.35
N GLU A 32 26.45 37.40 3.56
CA GLU A 32 25.07 37.86 3.77
C GLU A 32 24.93 39.38 3.63
N GLU A 33 25.98 40.14 3.93
CA GLU A 33 25.96 41.61 3.89
C GLU A 33 26.40 42.16 2.53
N ARG A 34 27.37 41.51 1.87
CA ARG A 34 27.99 42.00 0.62
C ARG A 34 28.21 40.88 -0.41
N PRO A 35 27.13 40.34 -0.99
CA PRO A 35 27.20 39.18 -1.88
C PRO A 35 27.97 39.45 -3.19
N ALA A 36 27.85 40.66 -3.75
CA ALA A 36 28.56 41.03 -4.98
C ALA A 36 30.09 41.11 -4.78
N GLU A 37 30.54 41.62 -3.63
CA GLU A 37 31.96 41.70 -3.28
C GLU A 37 32.54 40.32 -2.99
N PHE A 38 31.76 39.44 -2.34
CA PHE A 38 32.13 38.05 -2.11
C PHE A 38 32.31 37.27 -3.41
N MET A 39 31.39 37.42 -4.36
CA MET A 39 31.49 36.79 -5.67
C MET A 39 32.72 37.29 -6.46
N ALA A 40 32.97 38.60 -6.46
CA ALA A 40 34.13 39.17 -7.12
C ALA A 40 35.46 38.70 -6.51
N LEU A 41 35.52 38.55 -5.18
CA LEU A 41 36.68 38.03 -4.46
C LEU A 41 36.93 36.55 -4.79
N ARG A 42 35.87 35.75 -4.82
CA ARG A 42 35.93 34.32 -5.17
C ARG A 42 36.39 34.11 -6.62
N GLU A 43 35.85 34.88 -7.56
CA GLU A 43 36.21 34.80 -8.97
C GLU A 43 37.67 35.22 -9.20
N ALA A 44 38.18 36.19 -8.44
CA ALA A 44 39.59 36.58 -8.49
C ALA A 44 40.51 35.47 -7.97
N TYR A 45 40.14 34.82 -6.86
CA TYR A 45 40.87 33.68 -6.30
C TYR A 45 40.93 32.48 -7.27
N GLU A 46 39.79 32.09 -7.84
CA GLU A 46 39.71 30.97 -8.77
C GLU A 46 40.60 31.24 -10.00
N ARG A 47 40.53 32.44 -10.58
CA ARG A 47 41.39 32.84 -11.71
C ARG A 47 42.87 32.88 -11.38
N ALA A 48 43.24 33.43 -10.22
CA ALA A 48 44.65 33.50 -9.80
C ALA A 48 45.22 32.09 -9.53
N SER A 49 44.43 31.20 -8.92
CA SER A 49 44.85 29.82 -8.62
C SER A 49 45.13 28.99 -9.89
N VAL A 50 44.29 29.13 -10.92
CA VAL A 50 44.49 28.47 -12.22
C VAL A 50 45.73 29.00 -12.93
N MET A 51 45.99 30.32 -12.87
CA MET A 51 47.19 30.89 -13.50
C MET A 51 48.48 30.49 -12.78
N SER A 52 48.47 30.44 -11.44
CA SER A 52 49.59 29.96 -10.63
C SER A 52 49.90 28.47 -10.89
N ALA A 53 48.86 27.63 -10.96
CA ALA A 53 49.02 26.20 -11.30
C ALA A 53 49.57 25.98 -12.72
N ARG A 54 49.16 26.81 -13.69
CA ARG A 54 49.71 26.77 -15.06
C ARG A 54 51.17 27.20 -15.13
N GLU A 55 51.56 28.18 -14.31
CA GLU A 55 52.96 28.65 -14.26
C GLU A 55 53.87 27.63 -13.58
N ALA A 56 53.40 26.99 -12.50
CA ALA A 56 54.09 25.85 -11.87
C ALA A 56 54.24 24.66 -12.83
N ALA A 57 53.26 24.43 -13.73
CA ALA A 57 53.36 23.41 -14.76
C ALA A 57 54.30 23.79 -15.92
N ARG A 58 54.48 25.09 -16.20
CA ARG A 58 55.44 25.59 -17.22
C ARG A 58 56.89 25.56 -16.74
N THR A 59 57.11 25.60 -15.43
CA THR A 59 58.44 25.65 -14.80
C THR A 59 58.88 24.31 -14.17
N GLY A 60 58.21 23.20 -14.50
CA GLY A 60 58.59 21.85 -14.07
C GLY A 60 59.91 21.33 -14.70
N PRO A 61 60.59 20.36 -14.06
CA PRO A 61 62.02 20.10 -14.27
C PRO A 61 62.35 19.48 -15.65
N ARG A 62 63.31 20.09 -16.35
CA ARG A 62 64.01 19.49 -17.48
C ARG A 62 65.04 18.50 -16.93
N GLU A 63 65.00 17.24 -17.38
CA GLU A 63 66.00 16.21 -17.07
C GLU A 63 67.43 16.72 -17.31
N PRO A 64 68.37 16.55 -16.35
CA PRO A 64 69.77 16.89 -16.57
C PRO A 64 70.50 15.73 -17.28
N GLU A 65 71.05 16.02 -18.47
CA GLU A 65 72.12 15.24 -19.11
C GLU A 65 73.41 15.28 -18.25
N PRO A 66 74.28 14.25 -18.33
CA PRO A 66 75.37 14.09 -17.36
C PRO A 66 76.65 14.86 -17.72
N GLY A 67 77.14 15.62 -16.73
CA GLY A 67 78.57 15.91 -16.47
C GLY A 67 79.09 17.31 -16.82
N PRO A 68 80.24 17.76 -16.26
CA PRO A 68 80.86 17.45 -14.96
C PRO A 68 80.83 18.67 -14.00
N ALA A 69 81.18 18.43 -12.73
CA ALA A 69 81.26 19.41 -11.64
C ALA A 69 82.10 20.67 -11.96
N PRO A 70 81.82 21.80 -11.29
CA PRO A 70 82.76 22.25 -10.25
C PRO A 70 82.10 22.55 -8.89
N ALA A 71 82.83 22.19 -7.85
CA ALA A 71 82.38 21.95 -6.49
C ALA A 71 82.67 23.09 -5.49
N GLU A 72 82.41 24.37 -5.81
CA GLU A 72 82.99 25.46 -4.98
C GLU A 72 82.08 26.62 -4.57
N GLN A 73 80.75 26.50 -4.61
CA GLN A 73 79.89 27.63 -4.20
C GLN A 73 78.71 27.31 -3.27
N LEU A 74 78.62 26.08 -2.73
CA LEU A 74 77.51 25.68 -1.85
C LEU A 74 77.80 25.75 -0.35
N GLU A 75 79.02 26.09 0.09
CA GLU A 75 79.36 26.11 1.53
C GLU A 75 79.06 27.43 2.26
N ALA A 76 78.51 28.46 1.59
CA ALA A 76 78.31 29.78 2.23
C ALA A 76 76.86 30.16 2.58
N ALA A 77 75.86 29.31 2.30
CA ALA A 77 74.44 29.66 2.55
C ALA A 77 73.71 28.76 3.57
N ALA A 78 74.40 27.79 4.19
CA ALA A 78 73.83 26.90 5.20
C ALA A 78 73.88 27.47 6.63
N ALA A 79 73.85 28.80 6.80
CA ALA A 79 73.87 29.47 8.09
C ALA A 79 72.68 30.43 8.23
N SER A 80 71.48 29.85 8.39
CA SER A 80 70.33 30.49 9.04
C SER A 80 69.40 29.38 9.55
N PRO A 81 69.56 28.90 10.80
CA PRO A 81 68.59 28.03 11.42
C PRO A 81 67.55 28.91 12.11
N ASP A 82 66.47 29.24 11.42
CA ASP A 82 65.24 29.65 12.10
C ASP A 82 64.14 28.66 11.72
N VAL A 83 64.36 27.41 12.14
CA VAL A 83 63.30 26.42 12.26
C VAL A 83 62.57 26.79 13.54
N HIS A 84 61.55 27.64 13.42
CA HIS A 84 60.60 27.84 14.49
C HIS A 84 59.96 26.48 14.80
N GLU A 85 60.34 25.86 15.91
CA GLU A 85 59.63 24.67 16.42
C GLU A 85 58.15 25.03 16.53
N PRO A 86 57.25 24.25 15.91
CA PRO A 86 55.82 24.52 16.00
C PRO A 86 55.42 24.53 17.48
N ASP A 87 54.79 25.62 17.92
CA ASP A 87 54.35 25.82 19.29
C ASP A 87 53.65 24.54 19.81
N PRO A 88 54.15 23.90 20.89
CA PRO A 88 53.56 22.69 21.42
C PRO A 88 52.08 22.86 21.79
N ALA A 89 51.65 24.09 22.15
CA ALA A 89 50.24 24.39 22.39
C ALA A 89 49.39 24.32 21.11
N LEU A 90 49.94 24.73 19.96
CA LEU A 90 49.27 24.65 18.65
C LEU A 90 49.17 23.20 18.16
N LEU A 91 50.22 22.40 18.38
CA LEU A 91 50.20 20.97 18.04
C LEU A 91 49.17 20.19 18.87
N GLU A 92 49.03 20.53 20.16
CA GLU A 92 48.04 19.91 21.03
C GLU A 92 46.62 20.33 20.64
N ALA A 93 46.39 21.61 20.33
CA ALA A 93 45.10 22.08 19.81
C ALA A 93 44.70 21.36 18.50
N LEU A 94 45.66 21.11 17.60
CA LEU A 94 45.43 20.38 16.36
C LEU A 94 45.19 18.87 16.56
N ARG A 95 45.65 18.28 17.67
CA ARG A 95 45.35 16.89 18.04
C ARG A 95 43.94 16.78 18.57
N VAL A 96 43.59 17.65 19.52
CA VAL A 96 42.23 17.72 20.09
C VAL A 96 41.19 18.00 19.00
N GLN A 97 41.47 18.91 18.06
CA GLN A 97 40.58 19.15 16.91
C GLN A 97 40.40 17.91 16.03
N ARG A 98 41.47 17.16 15.73
CA ARG A 98 41.38 15.93 14.93
C ARG A 98 40.63 14.81 15.65
N GLU A 99 40.82 14.68 16.97
CA GLU A 99 40.09 13.72 17.79
C GLU A 99 38.59 14.06 17.81
N GLN A 100 38.24 15.34 17.99
CA GLN A 100 36.85 15.80 17.92
C GLN A 100 36.23 15.57 16.54
N GLU A 101 36.94 15.87 15.45
CA GLU A 101 36.49 15.61 14.08
C GLU A 101 36.27 14.11 13.83
N GLN A 102 37.13 13.24 14.37
CA GLN A 102 36.99 11.79 14.29
C GLN A 102 35.79 11.29 15.08
N GLU A 103 35.59 11.77 16.31
CA GLU A 103 34.43 11.41 17.13
C GLU A 103 33.11 11.84 16.46
N GLU A 104 33.07 13.04 15.87
CA GLU A 104 31.93 13.51 15.10
C GLU A 104 31.69 12.65 13.85
N ALA A 105 32.74 12.28 13.12
CA ALA A 105 32.64 11.42 11.94
C ALA A 105 32.11 10.03 12.32
N ASP A 106 32.62 9.44 13.40
CA ASP A 106 32.17 8.16 13.94
C ASP A 106 30.72 8.23 14.38
N ALA A 107 30.31 9.31 15.05
CA ALA A 107 28.93 9.52 15.46
C ALA A 107 27.98 9.63 14.25
N ARG A 108 28.37 10.38 13.21
CA ARG A 108 27.63 10.47 11.95
C ARG A 108 27.54 9.11 11.25
N GLN A 109 28.61 8.34 11.25
CA GLN A 109 28.62 7.00 10.64
C GLN A 109 27.68 6.03 11.38
N ARG A 110 27.72 6.02 12.72
CA ARG A 110 26.79 5.20 13.54
C ARG A 110 25.34 5.60 13.30
N PHE A 111 25.07 6.90 13.21
CA PHE A 111 23.74 7.40 12.87
C PHE A 111 23.27 6.91 11.50
N ASN A 112 24.11 7.04 10.47
CA ASN A 112 23.78 6.58 9.12
C ASN A 112 23.52 5.07 9.06
N LEU A 113 24.36 4.26 9.72
CA LEU A 113 24.16 2.80 9.80
C LEU A 113 22.83 2.45 10.47
N ARG A 114 22.46 3.17 11.53
CA ARG A 114 21.17 2.98 12.20
C ARG A 114 19.99 3.35 11.30
N MET A 115 20.10 4.44 10.52
CA MET A 115 19.06 4.83 9.57
C MET A 115 18.91 3.79 8.45
N GLN A 116 20.02 3.27 7.96
CA GLN A 116 20.02 2.22 6.95
C GLN A 116 19.38 0.94 7.47
N ALA A 117 19.77 0.49 8.68
CA ALA A 117 19.16 -0.67 9.33
C ALA A 117 17.65 -0.51 9.53
N LEU A 118 17.18 0.71 9.85
CA LEU A 118 15.75 0.99 9.95
C LEU A 118 15.05 0.89 8.59
N ALA A 119 15.66 1.42 7.52
CA ALA A 119 15.13 1.29 6.16
C ALA A 119 15.05 -0.18 5.72
N ASP A 120 16.11 -0.94 5.96
CA ASP A 120 16.18 -2.37 5.63
C ASP A 120 15.11 -3.16 6.41
N ALA A 121 14.89 -2.85 7.69
CA ALA A 121 13.85 -3.48 8.50
C ALA A 121 12.44 -3.28 7.93
N PHE A 122 12.13 -2.10 7.35
CA PHE A 122 10.85 -1.88 6.68
C PHE A 122 10.69 -2.77 5.45
N ILE A 123 11.75 -2.92 4.65
CA ILE A 123 11.73 -3.76 3.44
C ILE A 123 11.65 -5.23 3.82
N GLU A 124 12.39 -5.70 4.83
CA GLU A 124 12.30 -7.09 5.30
C GLU A 124 10.89 -7.48 5.78
N VAL A 125 10.23 -6.58 6.52
CA VAL A 125 8.83 -6.80 6.93
C VAL A 125 7.91 -6.75 5.72
N LEU A 126 8.18 -5.87 4.75
CA LEU A 126 7.43 -5.82 3.52
C LEU A 126 7.64 -7.08 2.68
N ASP A 127 8.80 -7.73 2.66
CA ASP A 127 9.05 -8.92 1.83
C ASP A 127 8.43 -10.19 2.41
N ASP A 128 8.39 -10.34 3.73
CA ASP A 128 7.83 -11.52 4.41
C ASP A 128 6.27 -11.44 4.50
N PRO A 129 5.51 -12.33 3.82
CA PRO A 129 4.05 -12.32 3.83
C PRO A 129 3.42 -12.49 5.22
N GLN A 130 4.07 -13.22 6.13
CA GLN A 130 3.53 -13.46 7.47
C GLN A 130 3.74 -12.24 8.35
N ARG A 131 4.95 -11.66 8.35
CA ARG A 131 5.26 -10.45 9.13
C ARG A 131 4.49 -9.24 8.63
N ARG A 132 4.37 -9.09 7.30
CA ARG A 132 3.58 -8.03 6.66
C ARG A 132 2.12 -8.01 7.12
N ALA A 133 1.54 -9.19 7.38
CA ALA A 133 0.15 -9.32 7.77
C ALA A 133 -0.14 -8.89 9.21
N ASP A 134 0.88 -8.77 10.07
CA ASP A 134 0.73 -8.44 11.48
C ASP A 134 0.87 -6.91 11.72
N PRO A 135 -0.21 -6.22 12.12
CA PRO A 135 -0.15 -4.78 12.40
C PRO A 135 0.79 -4.41 13.55
N ALA A 136 1.03 -5.31 14.51
CA ALA A 136 1.84 -5.00 15.68
C ALA A 136 3.32 -4.78 15.31
N ILE A 137 3.83 -5.51 14.31
CA ILE A 137 5.20 -5.36 13.81
C ILE A 137 5.38 -3.98 13.18
N TRP A 138 4.42 -3.54 12.37
CA TRP A 138 4.44 -2.20 11.77
C TRP A 138 4.35 -1.10 12.81
N GLN A 139 3.47 -1.24 13.81
CA GLN A 139 3.38 -0.29 14.91
C GLN A 139 4.69 -0.16 15.69
N ALA A 140 5.38 -1.29 15.94
CA ALA A 140 6.67 -1.27 16.61
C ALA A 140 7.73 -0.51 15.79
N LEU A 141 7.83 -0.78 14.48
CA LEU A 141 8.75 -0.07 13.59
C LEU A 141 8.46 1.43 13.50
N LEU A 142 7.18 1.80 13.41
CA LEU A 142 6.77 3.21 13.32
C LEU A 142 6.92 3.97 14.64
N SER A 143 7.00 3.26 15.77
CA SER A 143 7.20 3.84 17.11
C SER A 143 8.67 4.05 17.49
N THR A 144 9.61 3.76 16.58
CA THR A 144 11.05 3.95 16.81
C THR A 144 11.37 5.44 16.99
N PRO A 145 12.15 5.87 18.00
CA PRO A 145 12.31 7.28 18.34
C PRO A 145 12.84 8.15 17.20
N GLU A 146 13.55 7.59 16.23
CA GLU A 146 14.10 8.29 15.07
C GLU A 146 13.01 8.84 14.13
N LEU A 147 11.86 8.18 14.07
CA LEU A 147 10.72 8.61 13.26
C LEU A 147 9.89 9.72 13.93
N SER A 148 10.26 10.13 15.15
CA SER A 148 9.71 11.36 15.76
C SER A 148 10.08 12.60 14.96
N ASN A 149 11.24 12.59 14.31
CA ASN A 149 11.67 13.66 13.40
C ASN A 149 10.91 13.54 12.07
N LEU A 150 10.19 14.60 11.69
CA LEU A 150 9.38 14.64 10.48
C LEU A 150 10.21 14.41 9.21
N ASP A 151 11.39 15.02 9.09
CA ASP A 151 12.22 14.91 7.88
C ASP A 151 12.73 13.48 7.69
N ILE A 152 13.15 12.83 8.79
CA ILE A 152 13.60 11.44 8.79
C ILE A 152 12.42 10.53 8.39
N ARG A 153 11.25 10.75 9.00
CA ARG A 153 10.03 9.99 8.71
C ARG A 153 9.63 10.11 7.24
N LEU A 154 9.58 11.32 6.68
CA LEU A 154 9.24 11.53 5.27
C LEU A 154 10.26 10.89 4.33
N ARG A 155 11.56 10.95 4.64
CA ARG A 155 12.60 10.25 3.85
C ARG A 155 12.39 8.74 3.83
N HIS A 156 12.12 8.12 4.98
CA HIS A 156 11.81 6.69 5.03
C HIS A 156 10.51 6.36 4.29
N GLY A 157 9.49 7.20 4.42
CA GLY A 157 8.25 7.08 3.66
C GLY A 157 8.48 7.14 2.15
N ALA A 158 9.36 8.02 1.68
CA ALA A 158 9.71 8.14 0.27
C ALA A 158 10.46 6.91 -0.24
N ASN A 159 11.37 6.36 0.56
CA ASN A 159 12.12 5.15 0.20
C ASN A 159 11.24 3.89 0.19
N LEU A 160 10.25 3.81 1.10
CA LEU A 160 9.37 2.65 1.22
C LEU A 160 8.27 2.62 0.15
N LEU A 161 7.78 3.79 -0.27
CA LEU A 161 6.62 3.91 -1.13
C LEU A 161 6.74 3.15 -2.47
N PRO A 162 7.86 3.22 -3.23
CA PRO A 162 8.01 2.43 -4.46
C PRO A 162 7.85 0.93 -4.23
N ALA A 163 8.45 0.39 -3.17
CA ALA A 163 8.33 -1.03 -2.85
C ALA A 163 6.89 -1.44 -2.49
N VAL A 164 6.14 -0.55 -1.84
CA VAL A 164 4.70 -0.75 -1.57
C VAL A 164 3.90 -0.78 -2.87
N ILE A 165 4.19 0.10 -3.82
CA ILE A 165 3.52 0.13 -5.12
C ILE A 165 3.82 -1.14 -5.92
N ASP A 166 5.09 -1.54 -5.99
CA ASP A 166 5.53 -2.78 -6.66
C ASP A 166 4.80 -4.00 -6.08
N LEU A 167 4.66 -4.06 -4.75
CA LEU A 167 3.89 -5.10 -4.07
C LEU A 167 2.40 -5.09 -4.47
N LEU A 168 1.77 -3.92 -4.59
CA LEU A 168 0.36 -3.82 -4.96
C LEU A 168 0.12 -4.28 -6.41
N GLU A 169 1.07 -3.99 -7.30
CA GLU A 169 1.05 -4.38 -8.71
C GLU A 169 1.34 -5.87 -8.90
N ALA A 170 2.17 -6.49 -8.05
CA ALA A 170 2.52 -7.91 -8.12
C ALA A 170 1.29 -8.82 -7.84
N PRO A 171 0.74 -9.54 -8.84
CA PRO A 171 -0.52 -10.26 -8.69
C PRO A 171 -0.42 -11.50 -7.79
N GLU A 172 0.75 -12.14 -7.72
CA GLU A 172 0.99 -13.36 -6.93
C GLU A 172 1.25 -13.08 -5.45
N GLN A 173 1.56 -11.83 -5.09
CA GLN A 173 1.87 -11.46 -3.72
C GLN A 173 0.61 -11.13 -2.92
N SER A 174 0.65 -11.43 -1.61
CA SER A 174 -0.41 -11.08 -0.69
C SER A 174 -0.44 -9.57 -0.44
N LEU A 175 -1.62 -8.97 -0.59
CA LEU A 175 -1.83 -7.54 -0.33
C LEU A 175 -1.57 -7.19 1.15
N LEU A 176 -1.15 -5.96 1.39
CA LEU A 176 -1.10 -5.37 2.73
C LEU A 176 -2.49 -5.39 3.37
N PRO A 177 -2.64 -5.71 4.66
CA PRO A 177 -3.90 -5.53 5.37
C PRO A 177 -4.36 -4.07 5.29
N PRO A 178 -5.69 -3.80 5.21
CA PRO A 178 -6.19 -2.43 5.11
C PRO A 178 -5.77 -1.57 6.31
N GLY A 179 -5.73 -2.15 7.51
CA GLY A 179 -5.27 -1.45 8.72
C GLY A 179 -3.79 -1.06 8.68
N VAL A 180 -2.94 -1.89 8.07
CA VAL A 180 -1.51 -1.59 7.89
C VAL A 180 -1.33 -0.48 6.86
N LEU A 181 -2.05 -0.55 5.73
CA LEU A 181 -1.95 0.49 4.71
C LEU A 181 -2.38 1.87 5.24
N VAL A 182 -3.47 1.92 6.01
CA VAL A 182 -3.91 3.17 6.66
C VAL A 182 -2.89 3.63 7.69
N LEU A 183 -2.36 2.73 8.52
CA LEU A 183 -1.31 3.06 9.48
C LEU A 183 -0.06 3.68 8.82
N LEU A 184 0.36 3.15 7.68
CA LEU A 184 1.49 3.66 6.91
C LEU A 184 1.18 5.04 6.32
N ASP A 185 0.00 5.22 5.72
CA ASP A 185 -0.43 6.52 5.20
C ASP A 185 -0.56 7.58 6.30
N ASP A 186 -1.10 7.23 7.47
CA ASP A 186 -1.20 8.11 8.63
C ASP A 186 0.18 8.52 9.17
N SER A 187 1.16 7.63 9.07
CA SER A 187 2.52 7.88 9.57
C SER A 187 3.36 8.69 8.59
N PHE A 188 3.28 8.38 7.30
CA PHE A 188 4.13 8.97 6.25
C PHE A 188 3.45 10.09 5.46
N HIS A 189 2.15 10.31 5.65
CA HIS A 189 1.34 11.33 4.98
C HIS A 189 1.35 11.24 3.44
N TRP A 190 1.45 10.02 2.89
CA TRP A 190 1.56 9.80 1.44
C TRP A 190 0.42 10.45 0.65
N THR A 191 -0.83 10.31 1.14
CA THR A 191 -2.02 10.82 0.45
C THR A 191 -2.53 12.15 0.99
N GLN A 192 -2.02 12.60 2.14
CA GLN A 192 -2.53 13.78 2.86
C GLN A 192 -1.89 15.09 2.40
N ASP A 193 -0.61 15.06 2.03
CA ASP A 193 0.13 16.25 1.60
C ASP A 193 0.46 16.20 0.11
N GLN A 194 -0.27 16.99 -0.69
CA GLN A 194 -0.08 17.09 -2.13
C GLN A 194 1.13 17.95 -2.52
N ASN A 195 1.76 18.64 -1.57
CA ASN A 195 2.94 19.47 -1.84
C ASN A 195 4.24 18.66 -1.82
N ILE A 196 4.20 17.41 -1.34
CA ILE A 196 5.37 16.53 -1.29
C ILE A 196 5.48 15.77 -2.61
N ASN A 197 6.60 15.94 -3.30
CA ASN A 197 6.91 15.16 -4.49
C ASN A 197 7.47 13.79 -4.10
N TRP A 198 6.65 12.76 -4.21
CA TRP A 198 7.03 11.38 -3.92
C TRP A 198 7.74 10.73 -5.12
N PRO A 199 8.65 9.77 -4.90
CA PRO A 199 9.44 9.14 -5.99
C PRO A 199 8.64 8.06 -6.76
N VAL A 200 7.41 8.38 -7.16
CA VAL A 200 6.47 7.49 -7.86
C VAL A 200 5.68 8.31 -8.89
N SER A 201 5.15 7.66 -9.93
CA SER A 201 4.30 8.32 -10.92
C SER A 201 3.02 8.91 -10.31
N GLU A 202 2.52 10.00 -10.90
CA GLU A 202 1.26 10.63 -10.50
C GLU A 202 0.07 9.66 -10.59
N GLU A 203 0.04 8.81 -11.63
CA GLU A 203 -1.00 7.80 -11.81
C GLU A 203 -1.03 6.78 -10.66
N SER A 204 0.13 6.26 -10.25
CA SER A 204 0.21 5.31 -9.14
C SER A 204 -0.17 5.98 -7.81
N MET A 205 0.14 7.27 -7.63
CA MET A 205 -0.31 8.04 -6.48
C MET A 205 -1.83 8.20 -6.45
N GLN A 206 -2.46 8.55 -7.57
CA GLN A 206 -3.92 8.66 -7.67
C GLN A 206 -4.61 7.34 -7.35
N ARG A 207 -4.07 6.22 -7.86
CA ARG A 207 -4.55 4.86 -7.55
C ARG A 207 -4.38 4.55 -6.05
N LEU A 208 -3.27 4.95 -5.45
CA LEU A 208 -3.02 4.77 -4.01
C LEU A 208 -4.02 5.57 -3.17
N CYS A 209 -4.28 6.84 -3.48
CA CYS A 209 -5.28 7.66 -2.79
C CYS A 209 -6.67 7.00 -2.79
N LEU A 210 -7.10 6.49 -3.94
CA LEU A 210 -8.37 5.75 -4.07
C LEU A 210 -8.36 4.46 -3.24
N LEU A 211 -7.23 3.77 -3.20
CA LEU A 211 -7.05 2.54 -2.43
C LEU A 211 -7.09 2.79 -0.92
N VAL A 212 -6.39 3.81 -0.43
CA VAL A 212 -6.40 4.23 0.98
C VAL A 212 -7.82 4.64 1.40
N GLY A 213 -8.55 5.37 0.57
CA GLY A 213 -9.97 5.66 0.80
C GLY A 213 -10.86 4.40 0.83
N ALA A 214 -10.53 3.36 0.06
CA ALA A 214 -11.18 2.06 0.15
C ALA A 214 -10.80 1.28 1.41
N ALA A 215 -9.55 1.40 1.88
CA ALA A 215 -9.05 0.80 3.12
C ALA A 215 -9.76 1.39 4.35
N HIS A 216 -9.88 2.71 4.43
CA HIS A 216 -10.66 3.39 5.48
C HIS A 216 -12.11 2.89 5.55
N ARG A 217 -12.77 2.80 4.39
CA ARG A 217 -14.14 2.26 4.30
C ARG A 217 -14.22 0.79 4.71
N SER A 218 -13.21 0.00 4.37
CA SER A 218 -13.11 -1.40 4.77
C SER A 218 -13.04 -1.55 6.28
N ILE A 219 -12.15 -0.80 6.94
CA ILE A 219 -11.97 -0.81 8.40
C ILE A 219 -13.26 -0.38 9.11
N ALA A 220 -13.92 0.67 8.61
CA ALA A 220 -15.18 1.15 9.16
C ALA A 220 -16.37 0.21 8.87
N SER A 221 -16.29 -0.59 7.80
CA SER A 221 -17.36 -1.51 7.43
C SER A 221 -17.30 -2.80 8.28
N ALA A 222 -18.27 -2.98 9.17
CA ALA A 222 -18.51 -4.31 9.71
C ALA A 222 -18.91 -5.25 8.55
N PRO A 223 -18.36 -6.49 8.45
CA PRO A 223 -18.82 -7.44 7.45
C PRO A 223 -20.34 -7.59 7.61
N PRO A 224 -21.14 -7.40 6.55
CA PRO A 224 -22.59 -7.34 6.69
C PRO A 224 -23.10 -8.67 7.21
N ARG A 225 -23.50 -8.72 8.49
CA ARG A 225 -24.10 -9.92 9.06
C ARG A 225 -25.46 -10.16 8.43
N THR A 226 -25.58 -11.22 7.64
CA THR A 226 -26.85 -11.62 7.02
C THR A 226 -27.70 -12.39 8.02
N GLY A 227 -28.99 -12.09 8.08
CA GLY A 227 -29.95 -12.74 8.98
C GLY A 227 -31.32 -12.88 8.32
N TRP A 228 -32.36 -13.18 9.09
CA TRP A 228 -33.73 -13.34 8.55
C TRP A 228 -34.23 -12.14 7.74
N GLY A 229 -33.89 -10.91 8.16
CA GLY A 229 -34.21 -9.71 7.39
C GLY A 229 -33.60 -9.70 5.98
N TRP A 230 -32.37 -10.23 5.83
CA TRP A 230 -31.78 -10.44 4.50
C TRP A 230 -32.57 -11.47 3.71
N PHE A 231 -32.87 -12.65 4.29
CA PHE A 231 -33.62 -13.70 3.60
C PHE A 231 -34.96 -13.19 3.06
N PHE A 232 -35.77 -12.53 3.90
CA PHE A 232 -37.07 -12.00 3.47
C PHE A 232 -36.92 -10.90 2.42
N SER A 233 -35.96 -9.98 2.61
CA SER A 233 -35.71 -8.94 1.60
C SER A 233 -35.25 -9.51 0.26
N SER A 234 -34.47 -10.60 0.28
CA SER A 234 -33.90 -11.23 -0.90
C SER A 234 -34.93 -12.06 -1.66
N MET A 235 -35.80 -12.80 -0.97
CA MET A 235 -36.77 -13.71 -1.61
C MET A 235 -38.10 -13.04 -1.99
N PHE A 236 -38.56 -12.03 -1.24
CA PHE A 236 -39.92 -11.48 -1.42
C PHE A 236 -39.99 -10.09 -2.02
N ARG A 237 -38.91 -9.29 -2.00
CA ARG A 237 -38.91 -8.00 -2.71
C ARG A 237 -38.64 -8.24 -4.19
N PRO A 238 -39.32 -7.58 -5.14
CA PRO A 238 -39.05 -7.75 -6.57
C PRO A 238 -37.69 -7.16 -6.99
N ASP A 239 -37.19 -6.19 -6.25
CA ASP A 239 -35.97 -5.45 -6.60
C ASP A 239 -34.68 -6.15 -6.15
N GLY A 240 -33.60 -5.82 -6.86
CA GLY A 240 -32.25 -6.29 -6.58
C GLY A 240 -31.80 -7.46 -7.48
N ARG A 241 -30.72 -8.11 -7.05
CA ARG A 241 -30.04 -9.21 -7.75
C ARG A 241 -29.64 -10.29 -6.74
N LEU A 242 -29.48 -11.52 -7.20
CA LEU A 242 -29.10 -12.67 -6.38
C LEU A 242 -27.88 -13.37 -6.98
N SER A 243 -26.84 -13.54 -6.17
CA SER A 243 -25.72 -14.41 -6.54
C SER A 243 -26.13 -15.89 -6.52
N ARG A 244 -25.32 -16.76 -7.13
CA ARG A 244 -25.58 -18.21 -7.16
C ARG A 244 -25.73 -18.82 -5.75
N THR A 245 -24.86 -18.42 -4.83
CA THR A 245 -24.86 -18.92 -3.45
C THR A 245 -26.05 -18.40 -2.66
N GLU A 246 -26.43 -17.14 -2.85
CA GLU A 246 -27.63 -16.58 -2.22
C GLU A 246 -28.91 -17.22 -2.74
N PHE A 247 -29.00 -17.42 -4.06
CA PHE A 247 -30.12 -18.12 -4.69
C PHE A 247 -30.24 -19.54 -4.16
N SER A 248 -29.16 -20.31 -4.15
CA SER A 248 -29.18 -21.70 -3.66
C SER A 248 -29.58 -21.75 -2.18
N THR A 249 -28.95 -20.93 -1.34
CA THR A 249 -29.24 -20.85 0.10
C THR A 249 -30.70 -20.47 0.35
N GLY A 250 -31.21 -19.47 -0.37
CA GLY A 250 -32.59 -19.05 -0.28
C GLY A 250 -33.56 -20.17 -0.64
N MET A 251 -33.31 -20.88 -1.74
CA MET A 251 -34.16 -21.99 -2.19
C MET A 251 -34.15 -23.17 -1.20
N THR A 252 -32.98 -23.50 -0.64
CA THR A 252 -32.83 -24.55 0.37
C THR A 252 -33.55 -24.22 1.68
N LEU A 253 -33.77 -22.94 1.99
CA LEU A 253 -34.56 -22.54 3.17
C LEU A 253 -36.06 -22.42 2.85
N LEU A 254 -36.40 -21.84 1.70
CA LEU A 254 -37.76 -21.47 1.32
C LEU A 254 -38.66 -22.70 1.17
N LEU A 255 -38.25 -23.70 0.38
CA LEU A 255 -39.12 -24.86 0.09
C LEU A 255 -39.34 -25.75 1.33
N PRO A 256 -38.30 -26.07 2.14
CA PRO A 256 -38.50 -26.80 3.39
C PRO A 256 -39.35 -26.06 4.42
N ALA A 257 -39.15 -24.75 4.58
CA ALA A 257 -40.01 -23.94 5.46
C ALA A 257 -41.46 -23.91 4.94
N ALA A 258 -41.62 -23.72 3.62
CA ALA A 258 -42.81 -23.97 2.81
C ALA A 258 -43.62 -25.17 3.30
N PHE A 259 -42.96 -26.32 3.19
CA PHE A 259 -43.49 -27.62 3.52
C PHE A 259 -43.81 -27.77 5.00
N LEU A 260 -42.92 -27.37 5.91
CA LEU A 260 -43.14 -27.50 7.35
C LEU A 260 -44.35 -26.70 7.81
N VAL A 261 -44.50 -25.47 7.32
CA VAL A 261 -45.66 -24.63 7.66
C VAL A 261 -46.93 -25.24 7.07
N ALA A 262 -46.92 -25.70 5.82
CA ALA A 262 -48.08 -26.37 5.21
C ALA A 262 -48.46 -27.66 5.95
N PHE A 263 -47.47 -28.47 6.35
CA PHE A 263 -47.66 -29.70 7.11
C PHE A 263 -48.21 -29.44 8.51
N ALA A 264 -47.66 -28.44 9.21
CA ALA A 264 -48.18 -28.02 10.50
C ALA A 264 -49.64 -27.54 10.38
N MET A 265 -49.94 -26.68 9.41
CA MET A 265 -51.31 -26.20 9.16
C MET A 265 -52.27 -27.33 8.79
N ALA A 266 -51.81 -28.37 8.08
CA ALA A 266 -52.62 -29.54 7.78
C ALA A 266 -53.09 -30.30 9.04
N ILE A 267 -52.28 -30.29 10.10
CA ILE A 267 -52.59 -30.91 11.39
C ILE A 267 -53.46 -29.98 12.25
N LEU A 268 -53.11 -28.69 12.30
CA LEU A 268 -53.69 -27.71 13.22
C LEU A 268 -55.05 -27.15 12.75
N LEU A 269 -55.32 -27.07 11.45
CA LEU A 269 -56.54 -26.42 10.95
C LEU A 269 -57.72 -27.38 10.71
N PRO A 270 -58.95 -26.90 10.97
CA PRO A 270 -60.18 -27.60 10.61
C PRO A 270 -60.30 -27.73 9.08
N GLN A 271 -60.96 -28.81 8.65
CA GLN A 271 -61.02 -29.23 7.24
C GLN A 271 -61.54 -28.14 6.28
N GLN A 272 -62.45 -27.27 6.74
CA GLN A 272 -63.03 -26.18 5.95
C GLN A 272 -62.02 -25.08 5.56
N LEU A 273 -61.00 -24.82 6.38
CA LEU A 273 -60.01 -23.78 6.14
C LEU A 273 -58.66 -24.33 5.64
N ARG A 274 -58.43 -25.63 5.85
CA ARG A 274 -57.15 -26.31 5.56
C ARG A 274 -56.70 -26.12 4.13
N ASP A 275 -57.54 -26.47 3.16
CA ASP A 275 -57.14 -26.49 1.75
C ASP A 275 -56.84 -25.08 1.24
N ALA A 276 -57.68 -24.10 1.60
CA ALA A 276 -57.47 -22.70 1.25
C ALA A 276 -56.14 -22.17 1.81
N VAL A 277 -55.83 -22.42 3.08
CA VAL A 277 -54.60 -21.94 3.72
C VAL A 277 -53.36 -22.61 3.13
N ILE A 278 -53.41 -23.93 2.85
CA ILE A 278 -52.30 -24.65 2.21
C ILE A 278 -52.05 -24.10 0.81
N ILE A 279 -53.10 -23.85 0.02
CA ILE A 279 -52.98 -23.24 -1.31
C ILE A 279 -52.30 -21.87 -1.22
N VAL A 280 -52.72 -21.03 -0.26
CA VAL A 280 -52.12 -19.70 -0.06
C VAL A 280 -50.63 -19.81 0.29
N ILE A 281 -50.23 -20.74 1.17
CA ILE A 281 -48.81 -20.97 1.53
C ILE A 281 -47.99 -21.33 0.28
N TRP A 282 -48.50 -22.24 -0.54
CA TRP A 282 -47.82 -22.64 -1.77
C TRP A 282 -47.78 -21.52 -2.81
N LEU A 283 -48.83 -20.71 -2.95
CA LEU A 283 -48.82 -19.53 -3.82
C LEU A 283 -47.75 -18.51 -3.38
N VAL A 284 -47.61 -18.28 -2.07
CA VAL A 284 -46.56 -17.41 -1.52
C VAL A 284 -45.17 -17.99 -1.79
N ALA A 285 -44.99 -19.31 -1.64
CA ALA A 285 -43.73 -19.98 -1.97
C ALA A 285 -43.40 -19.86 -3.47
N VAL A 286 -44.36 -20.13 -4.36
CA VAL A 286 -44.22 -19.99 -5.82
C VAL A 286 -43.85 -18.55 -6.19
N TYR A 287 -44.53 -17.57 -5.60
CA TYR A 287 -44.21 -16.15 -5.81
C TYR A 287 -42.74 -15.83 -5.47
N ALA A 288 -42.26 -16.28 -4.31
CA ALA A 288 -40.87 -16.08 -3.91
C ALA A 288 -39.88 -16.80 -4.85
N VAL A 289 -40.19 -18.01 -5.32
CA VAL A 289 -39.38 -18.73 -6.31
C VAL A 289 -39.31 -17.96 -7.63
N VAL A 290 -40.44 -17.46 -8.14
CA VAL A 290 -40.50 -16.68 -9.38
C VAL A 290 -39.68 -15.40 -9.26
N ILE A 291 -39.77 -14.67 -8.15
CA ILE A 291 -38.94 -13.49 -7.90
C ILE A 291 -37.46 -13.86 -7.88
N ALA A 292 -37.09 -14.91 -7.16
CA ALA A 292 -35.70 -15.35 -7.06
C ALA A 292 -35.14 -15.74 -8.44
N LEU A 293 -35.95 -16.40 -9.29
CA LEU A 293 -35.62 -16.74 -10.68
C LEU A 293 -35.39 -15.48 -11.53
N ILE A 294 -36.32 -14.52 -11.50
CA ILE A 294 -36.20 -13.26 -12.26
C ILE A 294 -34.92 -12.51 -11.88
N LYS A 295 -34.64 -12.37 -10.58
CA LYS A 295 -33.42 -11.73 -10.07
C LYS A 295 -32.16 -12.46 -10.54
N ARG A 296 -32.19 -13.78 -10.57
CA ARG A 296 -31.05 -14.61 -10.96
C ARG A 296 -30.76 -14.53 -12.46
N ILE A 297 -31.80 -14.56 -13.29
CA ILE A 297 -31.71 -14.38 -14.75
C ILE A 297 -31.19 -12.96 -15.08
N ARG A 298 -31.62 -11.95 -14.31
CA ARG A 298 -31.09 -10.59 -14.45
C ARG A 298 -29.58 -10.52 -14.15
N ASP A 299 -29.11 -11.25 -13.12
CA ASP A 299 -27.67 -11.32 -12.77
C ASP A 299 -26.82 -12.08 -13.81
N SER A 300 -27.39 -13.03 -14.55
CA SER A 300 -26.67 -13.72 -15.64
C SER A 300 -26.47 -12.84 -16.89
N GLY A 301 -27.08 -11.65 -16.94
CA GLY A 301 -27.04 -10.77 -18.11
C GLY A 301 -27.81 -11.34 -19.30
N THR A 302 -28.74 -12.27 -19.04
CA THR A 302 -29.64 -12.84 -20.06
C THR A 302 -30.89 -11.98 -20.16
N ASN A 303 -31.39 -11.78 -21.39
CA ASN A 303 -32.68 -11.10 -21.56
C ASN A 303 -33.78 -11.92 -20.86
N ILE A 304 -34.46 -11.30 -19.88
CA ILE A 304 -35.50 -11.92 -19.06
C ILE A 304 -36.59 -12.55 -19.92
N TYR A 305 -37.01 -11.88 -21.00
CA TYR A 305 -38.08 -12.37 -21.86
C TYR A 305 -37.65 -13.64 -22.59
N ILE A 306 -36.42 -13.69 -23.10
CA ILE A 306 -35.88 -14.87 -23.79
C ILE A 306 -35.77 -16.05 -22.83
N ALA A 307 -35.24 -15.81 -21.63
CA ALA A 307 -35.10 -16.85 -20.62
C ALA A 307 -36.46 -17.39 -20.15
N LEU A 308 -37.47 -16.53 -20.03
CA LEU A 308 -38.81 -16.93 -19.60
C LEU A 308 -39.55 -17.69 -20.71
N VAL A 309 -39.47 -17.23 -21.97
CA VAL A 309 -40.04 -17.95 -23.12
C VAL A 309 -39.39 -19.31 -23.31
N LEU A 310 -38.05 -19.38 -23.34
CA LEU A 310 -37.33 -20.65 -23.42
C LEU A 310 -37.55 -21.51 -22.17
N GLY A 311 -37.76 -20.89 -21.02
CA GLY A 311 -38.07 -21.57 -19.78
C GLY A 311 -39.44 -22.23 -19.77
N ILE A 312 -40.44 -21.65 -20.43
CA ILE A 312 -41.76 -22.25 -20.62
C ILE A 312 -41.67 -23.38 -21.66
N ALA A 313 -41.01 -23.14 -22.79
CA ALA A 313 -40.88 -24.12 -23.87
C ALA A 313 -39.98 -25.31 -23.48
N PHE A 314 -38.91 -25.06 -22.72
CA PHE A 314 -37.91 -26.02 -22.31
C PHE A 314 -37.51 -25.77 -20.85
N PRO A 315 -38.25 -26.30 -19.85
CA PRO A 315 -38.01 -26.04 -18.43
C PRO A 315 -36.58 -26.29 -17.96
N VAL A 316 -35.88 -27.26 -18.55
CA VAL A 316 -34.47 -27.56 -18.26
C VAL A 316 -33.54 -26.38 -18.59
N MET A 317 -33.86 -25.56 -19.59
CA MET A 317 -33.04 -24.41 -19.99
C MET A 317 -32.94 -23.36 -18.88
N ASN A 318 -33.96 -23.25 -18.01
CA ASN A 318 -33.88 -22.39 -16.82
C ASN A 318 -32.70 -22.76 -15.93
N LEU A 319 -32.36 -24.05 -15.79
CA LEU A 319 -31.23 -24.50 -14.96
C LEU A 319 -29.91 -23.92 -15.49
N LEU A 320 -29.73 -23.88 -16.81
CA LEU A 320 -28.52 -23.30 -17.41
C LEU A 320 -28.36 -21.81 -17.08
N TYR A 321 -29.44 -21.03 -17.14
CA TYR A 321 -29.41 -19.61 -16.79
C TYR A 321 -29.22 -19.38 -15.29
N ILE A 322 -29.87 -20.20 -14.45
CA ILE A 322 -29.69 -20.17 -12.98
C ILE A 322 -28.25 -20.42 -12.61
N PHE A 323 -27.55 -21.33 -13.30
CA PHE A 323 -26.16 -21.65 -13.03
C PHE A 323 -25.16 -20.88 -13.89
N ALA A 324 -25.57 -19.92 -14.74
CA ALA A 324 -24.66 -19.13 -15.57
C ALA A 324 -23.76 -18.17 -14.76
N ASN A 325 -22.60 -17.77 -15.26
CA ASN A 325 -21.74 -16.80 -14.54
C ASN A 325 -22.33 -15.39 -14.66
N SER A 326 -22.03 -14.50 -13.70
CA SER A 326 -22.37 -13.07 -13.87
C SER A 326 -21.48 -12.52 -14.97
N ARG A 327 -22.06 -11.76 -15.89
CA ARG A 327 -21.32 -10.98 -16.88
C ARG A 327 -20.78 -9.67 -16.30
N ASP A 328 -21.41 -9.17 -15.24
CA ASP A 328 -21.02 -7.90 -14.64
C ASP A 328 -19.79 -8.07 -13.76
N PRO A 329 -18.80 -7.16 -13.87
CA PRO A 329 -17.68 -7.12 -12.95
C PRO A 329 -18.17 -6.86 -11.52
N VAL A 330 -17.39 -7.33 -10.56
CA VAL A 330 -17.73 -7.24 -9.13
C VAL A 330 -17.87 -5.78 -8.68
N SER A 331 -17.18 -4.86 -9.35
CA SER A 331 -17.19 -3.41 -9.08
C SER A 331 -18.48 -2.70 -9.49
N THR A 332 -19.39 -3.33 -10.24
CA THR A 332 -20.63 -2.67 -10.67
C THR A 332 -21.55 -2.37 -9.47
N PRO A 333 -22.06 -1.12 -9.33
CA PRO A 333 -23.05 -0.79 -8.32
C PRO A 333 -24.27 -1.72 -8.39
N GLY A 334 -24.67 -2.26 -7.23
CA GLY A 334 -25.79 -3.23 -7.15
C GLY A 334 -25.43 -4.67 -7.52
N ASN A 335 -24.15 -4.99 -7.78
CA ASN A 335 -23.70 -6.38 -7.86
C ASN A 335 -23.81 -7.02 -6.46
N PRO A 336 -24.64 -8.07 -6.27
CA PRO A 336 -24.85 -8.67 -4.97
C PRO A 336 -23.58 -9.33 -4.43
N ARG A 337 -22.62 -9.66 -5.32
CA ARG A 337 -21.31 -10.19 -4.94
C ARG A 337 -20.46 -9.13 -4.25
N ALA A 338 -20.55 -7.86 -4.68
CA ALA A 338 -19.83 -6.71 -4.09
C ALA A 338 -20.07 -6.61 -2.58
N ARG A 339 -21.28 -6.97 -2.10
CA ARG A 339 -21.66 -6.97 -0.69
C ARG A 339 -20.81 -7.89 0.19
N PHE A 340 -20.24 -8.95 -0.37
CA PHE A 340 -19.43 -9.93 0.36
C PHE A 340 -17.92 -9.76 0.12
N VAL A 341 -17.57 -8.74 -0.65
CA VAL A 341 -16.19 -8.38 -0.97
C VAL A 341 -15.79 -7.25 -0.04
N ASP A 342 -14.57 -7.35 0.45
CA ASP A 342 -13.98 -6.24 1.16
C ASP A 342 -13.70 -5.11 0.15
N PRO A 343 -14.26 -3.89 0.34
CA PRO A 343 -14.07 -2.77 -0.57
C PRO A 343 -12.60 -2.52 -0.91
N TYR A 344 -11.71 -2.74 0.06
CA TYR A 344 -10.27 -2.60 -0.11
C TYR A 344 -9.70 -3.63 -1.10
N VAL A 345 -10.05 -4.90 -0.94
CA VAL A 345 -9.55 -5.99 -1.81
C VAL A 345 -10.02 -5.77 -3.25
N MET A 346 -11.27 -5.31 -3.42
CA MET A 346 -11.82 -4.98 -4.72
C MET A 346 -11.06 -3.81 -5.37
N ALA A 347 -10.87 -2.73 -4.63
CA ALA A 347 -10.15 -1.55 -5.10
C ALA A 347 -8.70 -1.88 -5.48
N ALA A 348 -7.99 -2.63 -4.64
CA ALA A 348 -6.61 -3.05 -4.89
C ALA A 348 -6.48 -3.77 -6.24
N HIS A 349 -7.34 -4.76 -6.47
CA HIS A 349 -7.30 -5.54 -7.70
C HIS A 349 -7.79 -4.78 -8.93
N SER A 350 -8.70 -3.81 -8.78
CA SER A 350 -9.16 -3.00 -9.92
C SER A 350 -8.18 -1.89 -10.30
N LEU A 351 -7.45 -1.36 -9.32
CA LEU A 351 -6.57 -0.20 -9.51
C LEU A 351 -5.15 -0.63 -9.89
N PHE A 352 -4.62 -1.67 -9.27
CA PHE A 352 -3.21 -2.07 -9.44
C PHE A 352 -3.03 -3.40 -10.19
N ARG A 353 -4.09 -4.18 -10.39
CA ARG A 353 -4.00 -5.51 -11.04
C ARG A 353 -4.93 -5.58 -12.25
N SER A 354 -4.86 -6.66 -13.03
CA SER A 354 -5.66 -6.91 -14.25
C SER A 354 -7.16 -7.14 -14.01
N GLY A 355 -7.69 -6.65 -12.89
CA GLY A 355 -9.07 -6.78 -12.46
C GLY A 355 -9.28 -7.86 -11.39
N PHE A 356 -10.39 -7.75 -10.68
CA PHE A 356 -10.71 -8.64 -9.57
C PHE A 356 -11.49 -9.90 -10.02
N ARG A 357 -10.88 -11.08 -9.85
CA ARG A 357 -11.53 -12.37 -10.09
C ARG A 357 -11.71 -13.14 -8.79
N TYR A 358 -12.95 -13.27 -8.33
CA TYR A 358 -13.26 -14.01 -7.11
C TYR A 358 -13.17 -15.53 -7.30
N GLY A 359 -12.29 -16.20 -6.55
CA GLY A 359 -12.30 -17.65 -6.42
C GLY A 359 -13.62 -18.17 -5.84
N ILE A 360 -14.10 -19.34 -6.29
CA ILE A 360 -15.36 -19.94 -5.80
C ILE A 360 -15.27 -20.22 -4.30
N GLN A 361 -14.17 -20.83 -3.83
CA GLN A 361 -14.00 -21.21 -2.42
C GLN A 361 -13.98 -20.01 -1.46
N GLN A 362 -13.33 -18.92 -1.84
CA GLN A 362 -13.26 -17.71 -1.02
C GLN A 362 -14.63 -17.02 -0.90
N ARG A 363 -15.46 -17.04 -1.96
CA ARG A 363 -16.84 -16.54 -1.93
C ARG A 363 -17.69 -17.33 -0.96
N VAL A 364 -17.64 -18.65 -1.07
CA VAL A 364 -18.41 -19.55 -0.20
C VAL A 364 -18.00 -19.33 1.25
N ARG A 365 -16.70 -19.37 1.55
CA ARG A 365 -16.19 -19.20 2.91
C ARG A 365 -16.65 -17.87 3.54
N ARG A 366 -16.46 -16.74 2.85
CA ARG A 366 -16.87 -15.43 3.37
C ARG A 366 -18.39 -15.30 3.51
N PHE A 367 -19.15 -15.86 2.57
CA PHE A 367 -20.61 -15.85 2.64
C PHE A 367 -21.15 -16.62 3.86
N PHE A 368 -20.57 -17.78 4.17
CA PHE A 368 -20.96 -18.54 5.36
C PHE A 368 -20.51 -17.87 6.66
N LEU A 369 -19.31 -17.27 6.69
CA LEU A 369 -18.84 -16.51 7.86
C LEU A 369 -19.66 -15.24 8.14
N SER A 370 -20.31 -14.67 7.12
CA SER A 370 -21.18 -13.50 7.30
C SER A 370 -22.61 -13.87 7.75
N MET A 371 -23.00 -15.14 7.72
CA MET A 371 -24.34 -15.56 8.17
C MET A 371 -24.46 -15.61 9.70
N LYS A 372 -25.59 -15.12 10.22
CA LYS A 372 -25.94 -15.29 11.64
C LYS A 372 -26.08 -16.79 11.99
N PRO A 373 -25.62 -17.23 13.17
CA PRO A 373 -25.71 -18.63 13.60
C PRO A 373 -27.14 -19.18 13.50
N SER A 374 -28.15 -18.39 13.88
CA SER A 374 -29.56 -18.80 13.81
C SER A 374 -30.02 -19.18 12.40
N LEU A 375 -29.53 -18.48 11.38
CA LEU A 375 -29.87 -18.76 9.98
C LEU A 375 -29.04 -19.95 9.46
N ALA A 376 -27.77 -20.05 9.83
CA ALA A 376 -26.92 -21.18 9.49
C ALA A 376 -27.48 -22.52 10.03
N TRP A 377 -27.93 -22.56 11.29
CA TRP A 377 -28.58 -23.73 11.86
C TRP A 377 -29.87 -24.12 11.14
N SER A 378 -30.68 -23.13 10.74
CA SER A 378 -31.93 -23.40 9.99
C SER A 378 -31.67 -24.06 8.64
N LEU A 379 -30.53 -23.78 8.01
CA LEU A 379 -30.13 -24.36 6.72
C LEU A 379 -29.89 -25.87 6.81
N ILE A 380 -29.50 -26.35 8.00
CA ILE A 380 -29.25 -27.77 8.28
C ILE A 380 -30.51 -28.43 8.86
N LEU A 381 -31.17 -27.77 9.81
CA LEU A 381 -32.26 -28.36 10.58
C LEU A 381 -33.58 -28.44 9.81
N LEU A 382 -33.91 -27.44 8.97
CA LEU A 382 -35.18 -27.45 8.22
C LEU A 382 -35.26 -28.62 7.22
N PRO A 383 -34.26 -28.89 6.36
CA PRO A 383 -34.33 -30.03 5.43
C PRO A 383 -34.38 -31.38 6.16
N VAL A 384 -33.65 -31.54 7.25
CA VAL A 384 -33.65 -32.77 8.06
C VAL A 384 -35.01 -32.99 8.71
N ALA A 385 -35.63 -31.94 9.25
CA ALA A 385 -36.98 -32.01 9.81
C ALA A 385 -38.03 -32.38 8.75
N VAL A 386 -37.92 -31.82 7.53
CA VAL A 386 -38.79 -32.18 6.40
C VAL A 386 -38.63 -33.65 6.01
N ALA A 387 -37.39 -34.13 5.86
CA ALA A 387 -37.13 -35.53 5.53
C ALA A 387 -37.65 -36.49 6.62
N GLY A 388 -37.46 -36.12 7.90
CA GLY A 388 -38.02 -36.86 9.04
C GLY A 388 -39.54 -36.91 9.04
N LEU A 389 -40.21 -35.81 8.72
CA LEU A 389 -41.67 -35.78 8.63
C LEU A 389 -42.22 -36.52 7.42
N LEU A 390 -41.55 -36.44 6.26
CA LEU A 390 -41.92 -37.21 5.08
C LEU A 390 -41.81 -38.72 5.36
N THR A 391 -40.75 -39.17 6.01
CA THR A 391 -40.59 -40.58 6.40
C THR A 391 -41.60 -41.01 7.45
N LEU A 392 -41.92 -40.15 8.43
CA LEU A 392 -42.98 -40.42 9.39
C LEU A 392 -44.36 -40.51 8.72
N ALA A 393 -44.65 -39.59 7.79
CA ALA A 393 -45.91 -39.54 7.05
C ALA A 393 -46.08 -40.76 6.14
N THR A 394 -45.01 -41.26 5.51
CA THR A 394 -45.07 -42.51 4.74
C THR A 394 -45.26 -43.73 5.64
N LEU A 395 -44.61 -43.77 6.81
CA LEU A 395 -44.80 -44.84 7.79
C LEU A 395 -46.19 -44.85 8.44
N LEU A 396 -46.78 -43.67 8.70
CA LEU A 396 -48.14 -43.53 9.20
C LEU A 396 -49.18 -43.77 8.10
N GLY A 397 -48.95 -43.29 6.88
CA GLY A 397 -49.79 -43.56 5.72
C GLY A 397 -49.85 -45.04 5.36
N ALA A 398 -48.76 -45.79 5.59
CA ALA A 398 -48.74 -47.25 5.46
C ALA A 398 -49.51 -48.00 6.57
N LYS A 399 -49.95 -47.32 7.63
CA LYS A 399 -50.79 -47.90 8.71
C LYS A 399 -52.28 -47.60 8.58
N PHE A 400 -52.69 -46.75 7.63
CA PHE A 400 -54.08 -46.32 7.44
C PHE A 400 -54.64 -46.68 6.05
N PHE A 401 -53.98 -47.57 5.32
CA PHE A 401 -54.51 -48.23 4.12
C PHE A 401 -54.62 -49.74 4.32
#